data_AF-A0A821Z0V5-F1
#
_entry.id   AF-A0A821Z0V5-F1
#
_cell.length_a   1.000
_cell.length_b   1.000
_cell.length_c   1.000
_cell.angle_alpha   90.00
_cell.angle_beta   90.00
_cell.angle_gamma   90.00
#
_symmetry.space_group_name_H-M   'P 1'
#
loop_
_entity.id
_entity.type
_entity.pdbx_description
1 polymer ?
#
loop_
_entity_poly.entity_id
_entity_poly.type
_entity_poly.pdbx_seq_one_letter_code
_entity_poly.pdbx_strand_id
1 'polypeptide(L)' 'GLSFSPKTSLVDIVKAIVDLMDNPDLSHVLQPNIAAEYSQNRAEFDRKALEMVIKHGLPRQ' A
#
# COMPACT_ATOMS: atom_id res chain seq x y z
N GLY A 1 -5.33 11.06 -8.11
CA GLY A 1 -3.92 10.85 -8.48
C GLY A 1 -3.14 12.12 -8.21
N LEU A 2 -2.03 12.03 -7.48
CA LEU A 2 -1.11 13.16 -7.29
C LEU A 2 -0.34 13.38 -8.59
N SER A 3 -0.45 14.59 -9.14
CA SER A 3 0.40 15.03 -10.23
C SER A 3 1.63 15.71 -9.63
N PHE A 4 2.82 15.27 -10.02
CA PHE A 4 4.07 15.86 -9.52
C PHE A 4 4.15 17.33 -9.95
N SER A 5 4.40 18.20 -8.99
CA SER A 5 4.48 19.64 -9.18
C SER A 5 5.70 20.19 -8.44
N PRO A 6 6.31 21.30 -8.89
CA PRO A 6 7.40 21.94 -8.15
C PRO A 6 7.02 22.38 -6.72
N LYS A 7 5.73 22.44 -6.40
CA LYS A 7 5.20 22.74 -5.07
C LYS A 7 4.98 21.50 -4.19
N THR A 8 5.04 20.29 -4.77
CA THR A 8 4.85 19.05 -4.03
C THR A 8 6.00 18.87 -3.06
N SER A 9 5.71 18.88 -1.77
CA SER A 9 6.73 18.68 -0.73
C SER A 9 6.98 17.20 -0.48
N LEU A 10 8.12 16.87 0.14
CA LEU A 10 8.39 15.51 0.61
C LEU A 10 7.32 15.02 1.60
N VAL A 11 6.80 15.93 2.44
CA VAL A 11 5.72 15.61 3.40
C VAL A 11 4.46 15.18 2.66
N ASP A 12 4.10 15.84 1.55
CA ASP A 12 2.93 15.47 0.75
C ASP A 12 3.10 14.08 0.11
N ILE A 13 4.32 13.77 -0.36
CA ILE A 13 4.65 12.47 -0.94
C ILE A 13 4.56 11.37 0.12
N VAL A 14 5.16 11.58 1.29
CA VAL A 14 5.13 10.58 2.37
C VAL A 14 3.70 10.34 2.84
N LYS A 15 2.91 11.41 3.05
CA LYS A 15 1.49 11.29 3.39
C LYS A 15 0.72 10.47 2.37
N ALA A 16 0.91 10.76 1.09
CA ALA A 16 0.23 10.02 0.04
C ALA A 16 0.56 8.52 0.00
N ILE A 17 1.82 8.16 0.27
CA ILE A 17 2.24 6.77 0.33
C ILE A 17 1.59 6.09 1.55
N VAL A 18 1.59 6.75 2.71
CA VAL A 18 0.92 6.24 3.92
C VAL A 18 -0.57 6.04 3.67
N ASP A 19 -1.24 7.04 3.09
CA ASP A 19 -2.66 6.98 2.77
C ASP A 19 -2.99 5.80 1.84
N LEU A 20 -2.13 5.52 0.84
CA LEU A 20 -2.29 4.38 -0.07
C LEU A 20 -2.03 3.03 0.60
N MET A 21 -1.14 2.96 1.59
CA MET A 21 -0.91 1.73 2.36
C MET A 21 -2.12 1.40 3.22
N ASP A 22 -2.74 2.42 3.84
CA ASP A 22 -3.92 2.25 4.68
C ASP A 22 -5.20 2.04 3.86
N ASN A 23 -5.30 2.70 2.69
CA ASN A 23 -6.46 2.66 1.81
C ASN A 23 -6.03 2.40 0.35
N PRO A 24 -5.82 1.13 -0.04
CA PRO A 24 -5.40 0.79 -1.40
C PRO A 24 -6.40 1.25 -2.47
N ASP A 25 -5.91 1.87 -3.55
CA ASP A 25 -6.72 2.22 -4.72
C ASP A 25 -6.90 1.00 -5.65
N LEU A 26 -8.09 0.39 -5.59
CA LEU A 26 -8.43 -0.76 -6.41
C LEU A 26 -8.77 -0.42 -7.87
N SER A 27 -8.87 0.86 -8.23
CA SER A 27 -9.15 1.31 -9.60
C SER A 27 -7.89 1.43 -10.47
N HIS A 28 -6.70 1.56 -9.87
CA HIS A 28 -5.41 1.69 -10.56
C HIS A 28 -4.35 0.77 -9.96
N VAL A 29 -4.60 -0.54 -10.01
CA VAL A 29 -3.77 -1.53 -9.33
C VAL A 29 -2.49 -1.84 -10.11
N LEU A 30 -1.36 -1.87 -9.41
CA LEU A 30 -0.09 -2.33 -9.97
C LEU A 30 0.01 -3.87 -10.01
N GLN A 31 -0.68 -4.54 -9.08
CA GLN A 31 -0.64 -5.99 -8.91
C GLN A 31 -2.07 -6.54 -8.89
N PRO A 32 -2.66 -6.84 -10.08
CA PRO A 32 -4.06 -7.24 -10.19
C PRO A 32 -4.41 -8.48 -9.35
N ASN A 33 -3.52 -9.47 -9.28
CA ASN A 33 -3.75 -10.69 -8.51
C ASN A 33 -3.84 -10.41 -7.00
N ILE A 34 -3.00 -9.52 -6.50
CA ILE A 34 -3.00 -9.11 -5.08
C ILE A 34 -4.25 -8.29 -4.77
N ALA A 35 -4.66 -7.40 -5.68
CA ALA A 35 -5.88 -6.61 -5.53
C ALA A 35 -7.15 -7.48 -5.55
N ALA A 36 -7.18 -8.51 -6.41
CA ALA A 36 -8.25 -9.49 -6.43
C ALA A 36 -8.34 -10.23 -5.09
N GLU A 37 -7.21 -10.70 -4.55
CA GLU A 37 -7.15 -11.35 -3.23
C GLU A 37 -7.60 -10.41 -2.11
N TYR A 38 -7.12 -9.16 -2.09
CA TYR A 38 -7.55 -8.13 -1.14
C TYR A 38 -9.08 -7.95 -1.12
N SER A 39 -9.70 -7.98 -2.31
CA SER A 39 -11.13 -7.72 -2.48
C SER A 39 -12.00 -8.96 -2.22
N GLN A 40 -11.52 -10.15 -2.57
CA GLN A 40 -12.29 -11.40 -2.54
C GLN A 40 -12.04 -12.25 -1.29
N ASN A 41 -10.82 -12.18 -0.73
CA ASN A 41 -10.41 -12.94 0.45
C ASN A 41 -9.45 -12.14 1.31
N ARG A 42 -10.01 -11.16 2.04
CA ARG A 42 -9.25 -10.25 2.89
C ARG A 42 -8.41 -10.97 3.96
N ALA A 43 -8.92 -12.08 4.52
CA ALA A 43 -8.21 -12.82 5.57
C ALA A 43 -6.91 -13.46 5.05
N GLU A 44 -6.93 -14.04 3.85
CA GLU A 44 -5.72 -14.63 3.24
C GLU A 44 -4.72 -13.54 2.83
N PHE A 45 -5.22 -12.42 2.31
CA PHE A 45 -4.38 -11.25 2.03
C PHE A 45 -3.66 -10.77 3.30
N ASP A 46 -4.39 -10.56 4.40
CA ASP A 46 -3.83 -10.08 5.66
C ASP A 46 -2.78 -11.06 6.23
N ARG A 47 -3.04 -12.38 6.12
CA ARG A 47 -2.09 -13.42 6.53
C ARG A 47 -0.78 -13.34 5.75
N LYS A 48 -0.84 -13.25 4.42
CA LYS A 48 0.36 -13.14 3.57
C LYS A 48 1.08 -11.80 3.75
N ALA A 49 0.33 -10.71 3.92
CA ALA A 49 0.89 -9.40 4.22
C ALA A 49 1.70 -9.44 5.52
N LEU A 50 1.17 -10.10 6.56
CA LEU A 50 1.88 -10.31 7.82
C LEU A 50 3.15 -11.15 7.63
N GLU A 51 3.10 -12.24 6.87
CA GLU A 51 4.28 -13.06 6.56
C GLU A 51 5.39 -12.25 5.87
N MET A 52 5.01 -11.36 4.94
CA MET A 52 5.93 -10.45 4.28
C MET A 52 6.57 -9.46 5.26
N VAL A 53 5.77 -8.89 6.18
CA VAL A 53 6.27 -7.99 7.23
C VAL A 53 7.22 -8.72 8.18
N ILE A 54 6.91 -9.95 8.59
CA ILE A 54 7.79 -10.74 9.46
C ILE A 54 9.12 -11.07 8.77
N LYS A 55 9.08 -11.39 7.47
CA LYS A 55 10.26 -11.83 6.73
C LYS A 55 11.16 -10.67 6.28
N HIS A 56 10.56 -9.52 5.95
CA HIS A 56 11.25 -8.42 5.26
C HIS A 56 11.07 -7.05 5.92
N GLY A 57 10.12 -6.91 6.86
CA GLY A 57 9.86 -5.67 7.56
C GLY A 57 10.99 -5.30 8.50
N LEU A 58 11.21 -3.99 8.67
CA LEU A 58 12.09 -3.48 9.70
C LEU A 58 11.39 -3.55 11.07
N PRO A 59 12.13 -3.75 12.17
CA PRO A 59 11.58 -3.61 13.51
C PRO A 59 10.93 -2.24 13.67
N ARG A 60 9.76 -2.18 14.33
CA ARG A 60 9.19 -0.90 14.74
C ARG A 60 10.18 -0.24 15.72
N GLN A 61 10.56 1.01 15.43
CA GLN A 61 11.36 1.84 16.31
C GLN A 61 10.46 2.67 17.22
#